data_AF-A0A8X7Y987-F1
#
_entry.id   AF-A0A8X7Y987-F1
#
_cell.length_a   1.000
_cell.length_b   1.000
_cell.length_c   1.000
_cell.angle_alpha   90.00
_cell.angle_beta   90.00
_cell.angle_gamma   90.00
#
_symmetry.space_group_name_H-M   'P 1'
#
loop_
_entity.id
_entity.type
_entity.pdbx_description
1 polymer ?
#
loop_
_entity_poly.entity_id
_entity_poly.type
_entity_poly.pdbx_seq_one_letter_code
_entity_poly.pdbx_strand_id
1 'polypeptide(L)'
;MLLQLFQTYKIPILQATLSVSLSFLLTFLKVPIFFLQGLYTYIQPENLGQQNGGGGIKAAIRRPSSSDSGSGLDGYQNLSSKTNNAEVKRRNFKSKEKIEFDENKAQIFRLKLDQGHLQTRLYFGDYWYSFVYSFVALSCFLLYECSSGVKDYGVLVNGSLIPVILSCFVLCKVFVSLAKVSFEKSASKKSEKQLSLIFGVVGFVFGLIVCSGIASSVFDFDFGSLDGFGRVFVAVLMGCFAGFLYIPAGKNARSFWIGTDQIRSNLAMIYCGWFGRMILYANYLLGVFAALLWINPFAQILYSKNANYSYGMYSNGSVGEAEMLVGNVGFTESDFNKFRLCCLLLSGIFQILALRPNVQMYLNEALLSWYQRLHASKIPDLDFSRAKVFLHNHYLCLVVLQFFAVPVLVLLCLSLSQIDGDSFKKFHLWCDFIPCTAFVKEVTLFMAWWIVFVWAAFTSTSLFFYRWGTLYVS
;
A
#
# COMPACT_ATOMS: atom_id res chain seq x y z
N MET A 1 -31.51 11.89 36.99
CA MET A 1 -31.02 12.67 35.82
C MET A 1 -29.69 12.14 35.28
N LEU A 2 -28.61 12.11 36.06
CA LEU A 2 -27.29 11.64 35.58
C LEU A 2 -27.29 10.16 35.14
N LEU A 3 -27.97 9.29 35.88
CA LEU A 3 -28.10 7.85 35.56
C LEU A 3 -28.92 7.58 34.29
N GLN A 4 -29.96 8.40 34.04
CA GLN A 4 -30.75 8.36 32.81
C GLN A 4 -29.95 8.85 31.59
N LEU A 5 -29.10 9.85 31.76
CA LEU A 5 -28.14 10.29 30.75
C LEU A 5 -27.14 9.16 30.39
N PHE A 6 -26.58 8.47 31.39
CA PHE A 6 -25.69 7.32 31.15
C PHE A 6 -26.39 6.17 30.43
N GLN A 7 -27.66 5.91 30.74
CA GLN A 7 -28.43 4.85 30.11
C GLN A 7 -28.80 5.20 28.65
N THR A 8 -29.09 6.48 28.38
CA THR A 8 -29.43 6.99 27.04
C THR A 8 -28.20 7.12 26.14
N TYR A 9 -27.03 7.46 26.67
CA TYR A 9 -25.79 7.65 25.90
C TYR A 9 -24.77 6.53 26.13
N LYS A 10 -25.23 5.33 26.52
CA LYS A 10 -24.35 4.20 26.85
C LYS A 10 -23.38 3.85 25.71
N ILE A 11 -23.87 3.78 24.47
CA ILE A 11 -23.11 3.38 23.28
C ILE A 11 -22.03 4.42 22.93
N PRO A 12 -22.33 5.73 22.80
CA PRO A 12 -21.29 6.72 22.50
C PRO A 12 -20.28 6.90 23.65
N ILE A 13 -20.70 6.77 24.91
CA ILE A 13 -19.78 6.77 26.06
C ILE A 13 -18.81 5.59 25.96
N LEU A 14 -19.33 4.38 25.65
CA LEU A 14 -18.51 3.19 25.46
C LEU A 14 -17.52 3.35 24.30
N GLN A 15 -17.95 3.94 23.18
CA GLN A 15 -17.08 4.24 22.05
C GLN A 15 -15.98 5.26 22.40
N ALA A 16 -16.30 6.32 23.14
CA ALA A 16 -15.33 7.32 23.58
C ALA A 16 -14.33 6.72 24.59
N THR A 17 -14.81 5.93 25.55
CA THR A 17 -13.94 5.21 26.49
C THR A 17 -13.04 4.22 25.75
N LEU A 18 -13.58 3.46 24.79
CA LEU A 18 -12.80 2.55 23.95
C LEU A 18 -11.74 3.33 23.16
N SER A 19 -12.09 4.44 22.50
CA SER A 19 -11.15 5.17 21.67
C SER A 19 -10.00 5.76 22.48
N VAL A 20 -10.29 6.31 23.66
CA VAL A 20 -9.26 6.87 24.56
C VAL A 20 -8.39 5.77 25.15
N SER A 21 -8.99 4.71 25.69
CA SER A 21 -8.26 3.60 26.29
C SER A 21 -7.40 2.86 25.27
N LEU A 22 -7.92 2.60 24.06
CA LEU A 22 -7.18 1.94 22.99
C LEU A 22 -6.05 2.83 22.45
N SER A 23 -6.29 4.14 22.28
CA SER A 23 -5.22 5.08 21.88
C SER A 23 -4.10 5.11 22.91
N PHE A 24 -4.46 5.13 24.21
CA PHE A 24 -3.51 5.08 25.31
C PHE A 24 -2.74 3.76 25.29
N LEU A 25 -3.42 2.61 25.21
CA LEU A 25 -2.78 1.28 25.19
C LEU A 25 -1.86 1.10 23.99
N LEU A 26 -2.30 1.45 22.77
CA LEU A 26 -1.47 1.34 21.57
C LEU A 26 -0.21 2.20 21.65
N THR A 27 -0.34 3.40 22.22
CA THR A 27 0.78 4.35 22.40
C THR A 27 1.73 3.88 23.51
N PHE A 28 1.19 3.49 24.67
CA PHE A 28 1.93 3.05 25.83
C PHE A 28 2.70 1.75 25.57
N LEU A 29 2.01 0.76 24.99
CA LEU A 29 2.61 -0.52 24.59
C LEU A 29 3.46 -0.39 23.32
N LYS A 30 3.55 0.78 22.68
CA LYS A 30 4.33 1.00 21.46
C LYS A 30 4.06 -0.05 20.37
N VAL A 31 2.81 -0.49 20.24
CA VAL A 31 2.39 -1.55 19.29
C VAL A 31 2.83 -1.27 17.84
N PRO A 32 2.78 -0.03 17.32
CA PRO A 32 3.27 0.25 15.96
C PRO A 32 4.76 -0.07 15.77
N ILE A 33 5.59 0.09 16.82
CA ILE A 33 7.02 -0.27 16.78
C ILE A 33 7.18 -1.78 16.79
N PHE A 34 6.44 -2.50 17.64
CA PHE A 34 6.52 -3.97 17.72
C PHE A 34 6.24 -4.65 16.37
N PHE A 35 5.36 -4.07 15.56
CA PHE A 35 5.06 -4.61 14.22
C PHE A 35 6.27 -4.60 13.27
N LEU A 36 7.18 -3.62 13.44
CA LEU A 36 8.39 -3.46 12.63
C LEU A 36 9.67 -3.93 13.34
N GLN A 37 9.59 -4.19 14.64
CA GLN A 37 10.73 -4.60 15.44
C GLN A 37 11.22 -6.00 15.02
N GLY A 38 12.54 -6.16 15.02
CA GLY A 38 13.18 -7.42 14.66
C GLY A 38 13.22 -7.72 13.17
N LEU A 39 12.73 -6.80 12.32
CA LEU A 39 13.03 -6.83 10.89
C LEU A 39 14.53 -6.65 10.66
N TYR A 40 15.06 -7.33 9.64
CA TYR A 40 16.47 -7.26 9.32
C TYR A 40 16.74 -6.19 8.28
N THR A 41 17.59 -5.25 8.63
CA THR A 41 18.15 -4.24 7.73
C THR A 41 19.63 -4.53 7.47
N TYR A 42 20.15 -3.88 6.44
CA TYR A 42 21.53 -4.07 6.00
C TYR A 42 22.29 -2.76 6.09
N ILE A 43 23.55 -2.83 6.49
CA ILE A 43 24.47 -1.70 6.53
C ILE A 43 25.77 -2.15 5.89
N GLN A 44 26.24 -1.39 4.92
CA GLN A 44 27.58 -1.56 4.39
C GLN A 44 28.51 -0.59 5.14
N PRO A 45 29.56 -1.08 5.83
CA PRO A 45 30.48 -0.22 6.55
C PRO A 45 31.28 0.66 5.59
N GLU A 46 31.57 1.88 6.00
CA GLU A 46 32.58 2.70 5.34
C GLU A 46 33.97 2.18 5.75
N ASN A 47 34.73 1.66 4.78
CA ASN A 47 36.16 1.34 4.85
C ASN A 47 36.73 1.17 6.27
N LEU A 48 36.53 0.00 6.90
CA LEU A 48 37.14 -0.34 8.19
C LEU A 48 38.69 -0.41 8.13
N GLY A 49 39.29 -0.32 6.93
CA GLY A 49 40.73 -0.45 6.69
C GLY A 49 41.57 0.83 6.75
N GLN A 50 40.99 2.02 7.01
CA GLN A 50 41.78 3.26 7.17
C GLN A 50 42.24 3.54 8.62
N GLN A 51 42.17 2.55 9.51
CA GLN A 51 42.62 2.70 10.90
C GLN A 51 44.09 2.34 11.16
N ASN A 52 44.89 1.98 10.14
CA ASN A 52 46.34 1.79 10.30
C ASN A 52 47.18 2.96 9.74
N GLY A 53 46.64 4.17 9.78
CA GLY A 53 47.37 5.38 9.39
C GLY A 53 46.71 6.64 9.96
N GLY A 54 46.89 6.86 11.26
CA GLY A 54 46.60 8.07 12.04
C GLY A 54 45.65 9.12 11.43
N GLY A 55 44.42 9.20 11.94
CA GLY A 55 43.61 10.42 11.82
C GLY A 55 42.09 10.22 11.88
N GLY A 56 41.55 10.30 13.10
CA GLY A 56 40.23 10.88 13.44
C GLY A 56 38.99 10.54 12.60
N ILE A 57 37.99 9.96 13.28
CA ILE A 57 36.59 9.82 12.86
C ILE A 57 36.11 11.12 12.17
N LYS A 58 35.98 11.11 10.84
CA LYS A 58 35.40 12.21 10.08
C LYS A 58 33.98 11.80 9.69
N ALA A 59 33.02 12.16 10.55
CA ALA A 59 31.59 11.99 10.28
C ALA A 59 31.19 12.76 9.00
N ALA A 60 30.50 12.06 8.09
CA ALA A 60 30.00 12.56 6.80
C ALA A 60 28.74 13.45 6.93
N ILE A 61 28.71 14.36 7.91
CA ILE A 61 27.71 15.43 7.98
C ILE A 61 28.45 16.75 8.21
N ARG A 62 28.97 17.36 7.14
CA ARG A 62 29.35 18.78 7.16
C ARG A 62 28.12 19.60 6.72
N ARG A 63 27.53 20.33 7.67
CA ARG A 63 26.74 21.54 7.38
C ARG A 63 27.61 22.52 6.55
N PRO A 64 27.05 23.33 5.65
CA PRO A 64 27.82 24.34 4.95
C PRO A 64 28.36 25.34 5.99
N SER A 65 29.66 25.31 6.23
CA SER A 65 30.35 26.30 7.07
C SER A 65 30.60 27.53 6.22
N SER A 66 29.84 28.58 6.50
CA SER A 66 30.18 29.96 6.19
C SER A 66 31.41 30.40 6.98
N SER A 67 32.52 30.69 6.31
CA SER A 67 33.45 31.79 6.62
C SER A 67 34.78 31.54 5.88
N ASP A 68 35.02 32.30 4.81
CA ASP A 68 36.36 32.73 4.45
C ASP A 68 36.27 34.23 4.17
N SER A 69 36.76 35.03 5.12
CA SER A 69 37.05 36.45 4.94
C SER A 69 38.55 36.58 4.77
N GLY A 70 39.00 37.07 3.61
CA GLY A 70 40.42 37.37 3.39
C GLY A 70 40.85 37.64 1.94
N SER A 71 40.30 38.70 1.35
CA SER A 71 40.87 39.59 0.32
C SER A 71 41.68 39.04 -0.87
N GLY A 72 41.17 39.29 -2.08
CA GLY A 72 41.94 39.23 -3.33
C GLY A 72 41.04 39.44 -4.54
N LEU A 73 40.72 40.70 -4.83
CA LEU A 73 40.00 41.16 -6.01
C LEU A 73 40.87 40.92 -7.27
N ASP A 74 40.36 40.18 -8.26
CA ASP A 74 40.38 40.55 -9.69
C ASP A 74 40.12 39.35 -10.62
N GLY A 75 39.28 39.60 -11.62
CA GLY A 75 39.50 39.05 -12.96
C GLY A 75 38.78 37.77 -13.35
N TYR A 76 37.56 37.92 -13.87
CA TYR A 76 37.00 37.02 -14.88
C TYR A 76 38.00 36.84 -16.04
N GLN A 77 38.32 35.60 -16.44
CA GLN A 77 38.68 35.35 -17.85
C GLN A 77 38.46 33.90 -18.32
N ASN A 78 37.80 33.85 -19.47
CA ASN A 78 37.33 32.71 -20.23
C ASN A 78 38.44 31.90 -20.90
N LEU A 79 38.08 30.65 -21.23
CA LEU A 79 38.56 29.86 -22.36
C LEU A 79 39.11 30.72 -23.52
N SER A 80 40.39 30.57 -23.87
CA SER A 80 40.83 30.39 -25.27
C SER A 80 42.35 30.13 -25.39
N SER A 81 42.67 29.05 -26.11
CA SER A 81 43.83 28.80 -26.99
C SER A 81 45.17 29.56 -26.81
N LYS A 82 46.26 28.82 -26.54
CA LYS A 82 47.39 28.73 -27.49
C LYS A 82 48.41 27.62 -27.16
N THR A 83 48.54 26.73 -28.14
CA THR A 83 49.67 25.90 -28.58
C THR A 83 51.07 26.49 -28.39
N ASN A 84 52.01 25.76 -27.77
CA ASN A 84 53.05 24.95 -28.44
C ASN A 84 54.22 24.55 -27.51
N ASN A 85 54.48 23.25 -27.50
CA ASN A 85 55.79 22.57 -27.53
C ASN A 85 56.84 22.89 -26.46
N ALA A 86 56.82 22.09 -25.39
CA ALA A 86 58.04 21.53 -24.81
C ALA A 86 57.82 20.02 -24.60
N GLU A 87 58.31 19.21 -25.53
CA GLU A 87 58.41 17.76 -25.34
C GLU A 87 59.42 17.44 -24.23
N VAL A 88 59.10 16.41 -23.44
CA VAL A 88 59.98 15.42 -22.78
C VAL A 88 59.47 15.11 -21.36
N LYS A 89 58.45 14.25 -21.30
CA LYS A 89 58.54 12.95 -20.61
C LYS A 89 57.24 12.20 -20.86
N ARG A 90 57.31 11.18 -21.73
CA ARG A 90 56.41 10.04 -21.68
C ARG A 90 56.35 9.55 -20.24
N ARG A 91 55.34 9.97 -19.47
CA ARG A 91 54.94 9.23 -18.28
C ARG A 91 54.15 8.06 -18.79
N ASN A 92 54.91 6.97 -18.94
CA ASN A 92 54.47 5.60 -18.94
C ASN A 92 53.03 5.47 -18.46
N PHE A 93 52.21 4.80 -19.30
CA PHE A 93 51.17 3.91 -18.83
C PHE A 93 51.54 3.45 -17.42
N LYS A 94 50.89 4.00 -16.39
CA LYS A 94 50.71 3.22 -15.18
C LYS A 94 49.98 2.01 -15.71
N SER A 95 50.74 0.91 -15.80
CA SER A 95 50.25 -0.44 -15.99
C SER A 95 48.86 -0.49 -15.40
N LYS A 96 47.90 -1.01 -16.16
CA LYS A 96 46.64 -1.52 -15.62
C LYS A 96 47.00 -2.35 -14.39
N GLU A 97 47.06 -1.72 -13.21
CA GLU A 97 46.87 -2.40 -11.96
C GLU A 97 45.54 -3.08 -12.21
N LYS A 98 45.56 -4.42 -12.27
CA LYS A 98 44.33 -5.17 -12.11
C LYS A 98 43.69 -4.52 -10.90
N ILE A 99 42.57 -3.81 -11.12
CA ILE A 99 41.73 -3.34 -10.04
C ILE A 99 41.22 -4.63 -9.42
N GLU A 100 42.04 -5.18 -8.53
CA GLU A 100 41.79 -6.42 -7.84
C GLU A 100 40.84 -6.04 -6.74
N PHE A 101 39.63 -6.57 -6.87
CA PHE A 101 38.57 -6.30 -5.94
C PHE A 101 38.97 -6.84 -4.57
N ASP A 102 39.04 -5.95 -3.58
CA ASP A 102 39.35 -6.32 -2.20
C ASP A 102 38.08 -6.86 -1.53
N GLU A 103 37.95 -8.20 -1.50
CA GLU A 103 36.82 -8.90 -0.89
C GLU A 103 36.61 -8.52 0.59
N ASN A 104 37.65 -8.08 1.30
CA ASN A 104 37.52 -7.63 2.69
C ASN A 104 36.73 -6.32 2.83
N LYS A 105 36.61 -5.52 1.76
CA LYS A 105 35.76 -4.31 1.70
C LYS A 105 34.29 -4.63 1.36
N ALA A 106 34.00 -5.87 1.01
CA ALA A 106 32.68 -6.35 0.57
C ALA A 106 31.89 -7.00 1.70
N GLN A 107 31.92 -6.42 2.90
CA GLN A 107 31.14 -6.92 4.02
C GLN A 107 29.80 -6.19 4.11
N ILE A 108 28.73 -6.93 4.41
CA ILE A 108 27.41 -6.36 4.70
C ILE A 108 26.95 -6.84 6.07
N PHE A 109 26.68 -5.89 6.96
CA PHE A 109 26.19 -6.20 8.29
C PHE A 109 24.68 -6.30 8.30
N ARG A 110 24.18 -7.38 8.90
CA ARG A 110 22.75 -7.60 9.14
C ARG A 110 22.40 -7.05 10.52
N LEU A 111 21.63 -5.97 10.55
CA LEU A 111 21.19 -5.33 11.78
C LEU A 111 19.71 -5.63 12.03
N LYS A 112 19.36 -6.06 13.24
CA LYS A 112 17.95 -6.10 13.67
C LYS A 112 17.49 -4.69 13.98
N LEU A 113 16.36 -4.29 13.41
CA LEU A 113 15.73 -3.01 13.70
C LEU A 113 15.28 -2.98 15.16
N ASP A 114 15.91 -2.08 15.91
CA ASP A 114 15.55 -1.74 17.26
C ASP A 114 14.71 -0.44 17.30
N GLN A 115 14.08 -0.18 18.44
CA GLN A 115 13.23 0.99 18.66
C GLN A 115 13.93 2.30 18.27
N GLY A 116 15.18 2.49 18.70
CA GLY A 116 15.94 3.72 18.41
C GLY A 116 16.18 3.91 16.90
N HIS A 117 16.38 2.81 16.16
CA HIS A 117 16.60 2.88 14.72
C HIS A 117 15.33 3.28 13.97
N LEU A 118 14.16 2.79 14.38
CA LEU A 118 12.87 3.12 13.75
C LEU A 118 12.50 4.60 13.93
N GLN A 119 12.73 5.15 15.12
CA GLN A 119 12.39 6.55 15.44
C GLN A 119 13.16 7.58 14.61
N THR A 120 14.36 7.23 14.15
CA THR A 120 15.20 8.11 13.31
C THR A 120 14.82 8.10 11.83
N ARG A 121 13.86 7.26 11.41
CA ARG A 121 13.47 7.13 10.00
C ARG A 121 12.50 8.22 9.59
N LEU A 122 12.64 8.65 8.33
CA LEU A 122 11.72 9.60 7.72
C LEU A 122 10.33 8.99 7.68
N TYR A 123 9.29 9.79 7.92
CA TYR A 123 7.87 9.35 7.98
C TYR A 123 7.49 8.43 9.15
N PHE A 124 8.35 8.26 10.17
CA PHE A 124 8.01 7.46 11.35
C PHE A 124 6.76 8.00 12.09
N GLY A 125 6.66 9.33 12.28
CA GLY A 125 5.50 9.95 12.91
C GLY A 125 4.21 9.75 12.10
N ASP A 126 4.27 9.93 10.78
CA ASP A 126 3.12 9.72 9.88
C ASP A 126 2.61 8.26 9.96
N TYR A 127 3.53 7.29 9.98
CA TYR A 127 3.24 5.87 10.21
C TYR A 127 2.57 5.64 11.57
N TRP A 128 3.19 6.14 12.65
CA TRP A 128 2.71 5.95 14.01
C TRP A 128 1.25 6.42 14.18
N TYR A 129 0.96 7.66 13.77
CA TYR A 129 -0.38 8.21 13.89
C TYR A 129 -1.37 7.52 12.94
N SER A 130 -0.95 7.16 11.71
CA SER A 130 -1.82 6.42 10.78
C SER A 130 -2.22 5.07 11.38
N PHE A 131 -1.28 4.35 11.98
CA PHE A 131 -1.55 3.06 12.61
C PHE A 131 -2.54 3.21 13.76
N VAL A 132 -2.27 4.11 14.72
CA VAL A 132 -3.12 4.29 15.89
C VAL A 132 -4.54 4.70 15.48
N TYR A 133 -4.70 5.71 14.62
CA TYR A 133 -6.03 6.15 14.22
C TYR A 133 -6.81 5.08 13.46
N SER A 134 -6.15 4.29 12.61
CA SER A 134 -6.81 3.22 11.84
C SER A 134 -7.32 2.10 12.74
N PHE A 135 -6.51 1.66 13.70
CA PHE A 135 -6.95 0.65 14.67
C PHE A 135 -8.09 1.17 15.55
N VAL A 136 -8.01 2.42 15.99
CA VAL A 136 -9.08 3.04 16.79
C VAL A 136 -10.39 3.15 16.01
N ALA A 137 -10.33 3.58 14.75
CA ALA A 137 -11.51 3.65 13.87
C ALA A 137 -12.16 2.27 13.66
N LEU A 138 -11.36 1.26 13.31
CA LEU A 138 -11.84 -0.10 13.09
C LEU A 138 -12.41 -0.73 14.37
N SER A 139 -11.79 -0.50 15.53
CA SER A 139 -12.32 -0.99 16.81
C SER A 139 -13.63 -0.31 17.22
N CYS A 140 -13.77 1.00 16.99
CA CYS A 140 -15.04 1.71 17.21
C CYS A 140 -16.15 1.17 16.29
N PHE A 141 -15.81 0.83 15.04
CA PHE A 141 -16.75 0.19 14.11
C PHE A 141 -17.14 -1.22 14.56
N LEU A 142 -16.19 -2.07 14.94
CA LEU A 142 -16.48 -3.42 15.46
C LEU A 142 -17.39 -3.37 16.70
N LEU A 143 -17.18 -2.38 17.58
CA LEU A 143 -18.05 -2.19 18.74
C LEU A 143 -19.46 -1.76 18.34
N TYR A 144 -19.60 -0.94 17.30
CA TYR A 144 -20.90 -0.58 16.74
C TYR A 144 -21.62 -1.81 16.16
N GLU A 145 -20.94 -2.63 15.36
CA GLU A 145 -21.49 -3.85 14.78
C GLU A 145 -21.99 -4.81 15.87
N CYS A 146 -21.19 -5.03 16.92
CA CYS A 146 -21.58 -5.85 18.08
C CYS A 146 -22.76 -5.26 18.89
N SER A 147 -22.99 -3.95 18.81
CA SER A 147 -24.02 -3.24 19.58
C SER A 147 -25.30 -2.96 18.77
N SER A 148 -25.30 -3.22 17.46
CA SER A 148 -26.39 -2.95 16.51
C SER A 148 -27.72 -3.65 16.82
N GLY A 149 -27.76 -4.54 17.81
CA GLY A 149 -28.98 -5.19 18.30
C GLY A 149 -29.94 -4.29 19.09
N VAL A 150 -29.56 -3.06 19.48
CA VAL A 150 -30.38 -2.16 20.30
C VAL A 150 -30.97 -1.02 19.44
N LYS A 151 -32.23 -1.16 19.04
CA LYS A 151 -32.95 -0.18 18.20
C LYS A 151 -33.51 0.98 19.03
N ASP A 152 -32.69 1.98 19.31
CA ASP A 152 -33.14 3.23 19.93
C ASP A 152 -33.22 4.40 18.94
N TYR A 153 -34.25 5.24 19.11
CA TYR A 153 -34.60 6.32 18.19
C TYR A 153 -33.72 7.57 18.42
N GLY A 154 -32.53 7.62 17.80
CA GLY A 154 -31.71 8.83 17.71
C GLY A 154 -30.30 8.55 17.17
N VAL A 155 -29.73 9.40 16.31
CA VAL A 155 -28.39 9.14 15.68
C VAL A 155 -27.26 9.11 16.71
N LEU A 156 -27.30 10.05 17.67
CA LEU A 156 -26.36 10.12 18.79
C LEU A 156 -26.57 8.95 19.78
N VAL A 157 -27.83 8.55 19.98
CA VAL A 157 -28.22 7.45 20.87
C VAL A 157 -27.84 6.09 20.28
N ASN A 158 -28.00 5.93 18.96
CA ASN A 158 -27.63 4.74 18.17
C ASN A 158 -26.10 4.56 18.07
N GLY A 159 -25.32 5.60 18.42
CA GLY A 159 -23.85 5.54 18.42
C GLY A 159 -23.21 5.33 17.05
N SER A 160 -23.93 5.53 15.93
CA SER A 160 -23.37 5.40 14.58
C SER A 160 -22.54 6.63 14.17
N LEU A 161 -22.79 7.79 14.78
CA LEU A 161 -22.12 9.07 14.46
C LEU A 161 -20.60 9.05 14.70
N ILE A 162 -20.17 8.49 15.83
CA ILE A 162 -18.75 8.48 16.21
C ILE A 162 -17.93 7.61 15.24
N PRO A 163 -18.32 6.34 14.94
CA PRO A 163 -17.64 5.52 13.94
C PRO A 163 -17.61 6.15 12.55
N VAL A 164 -18.69 6.82 12.11
CA VAL A 164 -18.74 7.47 10.79
C VAL A 164 -17.74 8.63 10.70
N ILE A 165 -17.78 9.56 11.65
CA ILE A 165 -16.89 10.73 11.65
C ILE A 165 -15.43 10.28 11.75
N LEU A 166 -15.15 9.33 12.64
CA LEU A 166 -13.80 8.81 12.83
C LEU A 166 -13.31 8.07 11.58
N SER A 167 -14.14 7.22 10.96
CA SER A 167 -13.77 6.51 9.73
C SER A 167 -13.53 7.47 8.57
N CYS A 168 -14.36 8.51 8.41
CA CYS A 168 -14.17 9.55 7.41
C CYS A 168 -12.87 10.34 7.65
N PHE A 169 -12.61 10.75 8.89
CA PHE A 169 -11.36 11.43 9.26
C PHE A 169 -10.13 10.58 8.93
N VAL A 170 -10.15 9.29 9.28
CA VAL A 170 -9.03 8.39 9.01
C VAL A 170 -8.88 8.11 7.52
N LEU A 171 -9.98 7.92 6.77
CA LEU A 171 -9.93 7.78 5.31
C LEU A 171 -9.26 8.99 4.66
N CYS A 172 -9.65 10.21 5.02
CA CYS A 172 -9.02 11.43 4.54
C CYS A 172 -7.53 11.48 4.92
N LYS A 173 -7.19 11.15 6.18
CA LYS A 173 -5.81 11.18 6.66
C LYS A 173 -4.92 10.16 5.92
N VAL A 174 -5.42 8.95 5.68
CA VAL A 174 -4.71 7.89 4.95
C VAL A 174 -4.59 8.26 3.47
N PHE A 175 -5.64 8.82 2.87
CA PHE A 175 -5.61 9.32 1.49
C PHE A 175 -4.56 10.43 1.30
N VAL A 176 -4.53 11.43 2.19
CA VAL A 176 -3.52 12.50 2.16
C VAL A 176 -2.11 11.95 2.39
N SER A 177 -1.96 11.00 3.32
CA SER A 177 -0.67 10.33 3.56
C SER A 177 -0.21 9.56 2.32
N LEU A 178 -1.11 8.85 1.66
CA LEU A 178 -0.83 8.11 0.43
C LEU A 178 -0.45 9.05 -0.72
N ALA A 179 -1.15 10.18 -0.87
CA ALA A 179 -0.82 11.21 -1.85
C ALA A 179 0.57 11.81 -1.58
N LYS A 180 0.85 12.23 -0.35
CA LYS A 180 2.15 12.77 0.08
C LYS A 180 3.29 11.81 -0.24
N VAL A 181 3.11 10.54 0.10
CA VAL A 181 4.09 9.49 -0.14
C VAL A 181 4.25 9.17 -1.64
N SER A 182 3.19 9.28 -2.44
CA SER A 182 3.24 9.07 -3.89
C SER A 182 4.00 10.18 -4.62
N PHE A 183 3.90 11.43 -4.14
CA PHE A 183 4.61 12.57 -4.72
C PHE A 183 6.07 12.72 -4.26
N GLU A 184 6.51 11.95 -3.26
CA GLU A 184 7.88 12.00 -2.71
C GLU A 184 8.92 11.83 -3.83
N LYS A 185 9.72 12.88 -4.08
CA LYS A 185 10.61 12.96 -5.25
C LYS A 185 11.63 11.84 -5.33
N SER A 186 12.23 11.48 -4.19
CA SER A 186 13.41 10.62 -4.12
C SER A 186 13.11 9.13 -3.94
N ALA A 187 11.85 8.75 -3.69
CA ALA A 187 11.48 7.38 -3.33
C ALA A 187 11.04 6.50 -4.53
N SER A 188 10.88 7.08 -5.72
CA SER A 188 10.40 6.37 -6.92
C SER A 188 11.03 6.91 -8.20
N LYS A 189 11.22 6.03 -9.19
CA LYS A 189 11.81 6.35 -10.49
C LYS A 189 10.90 7.34 -11.25
N LYS A 190 11.49 8.23 -12.06
CA LYS A 190 10.71 9.19 -12.88
C LYS A 190 9.71 8.49 -13.81
N SER A 191 10.09 7.35 -14.38
CA SER A 191 9.22 6.53 -15.23
C SER A 191 8.03 5.93 -14.47
N GLU A 192 8.22 5.46 -13.24
CA GLU A 192 7.14 4.95 -12.39
C GLU A 192 6.12 6.04 -12.08
N LYS A 193 6.56 7.29 -11.91
CA LYS A 193 5.67 8.44 -11.69
C LYS A 193 4.89 8.83 -12.94
N GLN A 194 5.52 8.78 -14.11
CA GLN A 194 4.83 9.01 -15.37
C GLN A 194 3.76 7.94 -15.61
N LEU A 195 4.08 6.67 -15.35
CA LEU A 195 3.11 5.58 -15.44
C LEU A 195 1.98 5.72 -14.42
N SER A 196 2.29 6.08 -13.18
CA SER A 196 1.29 6.40 -12.15
C SER A 196 0.31 7.50 -12.62
N LEU A 197 0.80 8.56 -13.27
CA LEU A 197 -0.06 9.61 -13.83
C LEU A 197 -0.94 9.06 -14.97
N ILE A 198 -0.36 8.30 -15.90
CA ILE A 198 -1.10 7.69 -17.02
C ILE A 198 -2.20 6.77 -16.49
N PHE A 199 -1.88 5.88 -15.54
CA PHE A 199 -2.87 4.99 -14.92
C PHE A 199 -3.93 5.77 -14.12
N GLY A 200 -3.58 6.93 -13.57
CA GLY A 200 -4.57 7.82 -12.96
C GLY A 200 -5.57 8.39 -13.97
N VAL A 201 -5.10 8.85 -15.13
CA VAL A 201 -5.97 9.33 -16.22
C VAL A 201 -6.83 8.19 -16.77
N VAL A 202 -6.25 7.01 -17.00
CA VAL A 202 -6.98 5.83 -17.46
C VAL A 202 -8.03 5.41 -16.43
N GLY A 203 -7.69 5.42 -15.13
CA GLY A 203 -8.63 5.12 -14.05
C GLY A 203 -9.79 6.13 -13.98
N PHE A 204 -9.53 7.41 -14.25
CA PHE A 204 -10.57 8.43 -14.34
C PHE A 204 -11.53 8.19 -15.51
N VAL A 205 -10.99 7.94 -16.72
CA VAL A 205 -11.80 7.63 -17.90
C VAL A 205 -12.62 6.36 -17.69
N PHE A 206 -12.00 5.32 -17.14
CA PHE A 206 -12.70 4.08 -16.79
C PHE A 206 -13.82 4.32 -15.79
N GLY A 207 -13.58 5.16 -14.78
CA GLY A 207 -14.61 5.56 -13.82
C GLY A 207 -15.79 6.29 -14.45
N LEU A 208 -15.55 7.18 -15.41
CA LEU A 208 -16.64 7.82 -16.16
C LEU A 208 -17.47 6.80 -16.95
N ILE A 209 -16.82 5.81 -17.58
CA ILE A 209 -17.52 4.75 -18.33
C ILE A 209 -18.39 3.92 -17.38
N VAL A 210 -17.85 3.50 -16.23
CA VAL A 210 -18.57 2.71 -15.23
C VAL A 210 -19.75 3.53 -14.66
N CYS A 211 -19.52 4.76 -14.21
CA CYS A 211 -20.57 5.61 -13.66
C CYS A 211 -21.61 6.06 -14.68
N SER A 212 -21.30 6.05 -15.98
CA SER A 212 -22.26 6.35 -17.05
C SER A 212 -23.26 5.21 -17.33
N GLY A 213 -23.06 4.03 -16.72
CA GLY A 213 -23.93 2.87 -16.91
C GLY A 213 -23.61 2.04 -18.14
N ILE A 214 -22.57 2.39 -18.91
CA ILE A 214 -22.12 1.61 -20.07
C ILE A 214 -21.60 0.23 -19.66
N ALA A 215 -21.04 0.12 -18.45
CA ALA A 215 -20.45 -1.12 -17.92
C ALA A 215 -21.37 -1.91 -16.96
N SER A 216 -22.66 -1.58 -16.87
CA SER A 216 -23.62 -2.28 -16.00
C SER A 216 -23.82 -3.75 -16.39
N SER A 217 -23.50 -4.12 -17.63
CA SER A 217 -23.48 -5.52 -18.08
C SER A 217 -22.33 -6.34 -17.49
N VAL A 218 -21.21 -5.69 -17.13
CA VAL A 218 -19.98 -6.35 -16.65
C VAL A 218 -19.84 -6.28 -15.13
N PHE A 219 -20.34 -5.21 -14.51
CA PHE A 219 -20.23 -4.98 -13.08
C PHE A 219 -21.60 -4.91 -12.40
N ASP A 220 -21.69 -5.46 -11.20
CA ASP A 220 -22.90 -5.57 -10.38
C ASP A 220 -23.24 -4.26 -9.61
N PHE A 221 -22.83 -3.11 -10.12
CA PHE A 221 -23.00 -1.81 -9.47
C PHE A 221 -23.95 -0.91 -10.27
N ASP A 222 -25.12 -0.63 -9.71
CA ASP A 222 -26.11 0.26 -10.31
C ASP A 222 -25.97 1.71 -9.81
N PHE A 223 -25.34 2.54 -10.63
CA PHE A 223 -25.18 3.97 -10.38
C PHE A 223 -26.36 4.83 -10.87
N GLY A 224 -27.52 4.20 -11.12
CA GLY A 224 -28.71 4.89 -11.64
C GLY A 224 -29.22 6.01 -10.74
N SER A 225 -28.97 5.91 -9.44
CA SER A 225 -29.34 6.89 -8.40
C SER A 225 -28.41 8.10 -8.33
N LEU A 226 -27.26 8.07 -9.01
CA LEU A 226 -26.25 9.13 -8.95
C LEU A 226 -26.58 10.31 -9.85
N ASP A 227 -26.61 11.49 -9.25
CA ASP A 227 -26.56 12.77 -9.98
C ASP A 227 -25.24 12.90 -10.76
N GLY A 228 -25.25 13.68 -11.85
CA GLY A 228 -24.11 13.85 -12.74
C GLY A 228 -22.84 14.31 -12.03
N PHE A 229 -22.97 15.21 -11.05
CA PHE A 229 -21.85 15.66 -10.23
C PHE A 229 -21.25 14.54 -9.37
N GLY A 230 -22.09 13.68 -8.78
CA GLY A 230 -21.65 12.53 -7.99
C GLY A 230 -20.86 11.52 -8.83
N ARG A 231 -21.28 11.28 -10.08
CA ARG A 231 -20.56 10.40 -11.02
C ARG A 231 -19.16 10.91 -11.34
N VAL A 232 -19.03 12.22 -11.59
CA VAL A 232 -17.72 12.84 -11.83
C VAL A 232 -16.84 12.74 -10.59
N PHE A 233 -17.39 13.00 -9.40
CA PHE A 233 -16.65 12.88 -8.14
C PHE A 233 -16.09 11.47 -7.92
N VAL A 234 -16.92 10.43 -8.12
CA VAL A 234 -16.49 9.02 -8.01
C VAL A 234 -15.41 8.71 -9.04
N ALA A 235 -15.57 9.15 -10.29
CA ALA A 235 -14.56 8.95 -11.32
C ALA A 235 -13.21 9.61 -10.97
N VAL A 236 -13.22 10.83 -10.42
CA VAL A 236 -12.00 11.51 -9.93
C VAL A 236 -11.33 10.68 -8.83
N LEU A 237 -12.10 10.18 -7.85
CA LEU A 237 -11.56 9.31 -6.81
C LEU A 237 -10.96 8.03 -7.40
N MET A 238 -11.64 7.39 -8.35
CA MET A 238 -11.13 6.19 -9.02
C MET A 238 -9.79 6.44 -9.70
N GLY A 239 -9.65 7.55 -10.43
CA GLY A 239 -8.40 7.97 -11.04
C GLY A 239 -7.29 8.24 -10.02
N CYS A 240 -7.61 8.95 -8.92
CA CYS A 240 -6.65 9.18 -7.84
C CYS A 240 -6.14 7.88 -7.22
N PHE A 241 -7.02 6.93 -6.88
CA PHE A 241 -6.60 5.64 -6.35
C PHE A 241 -5.81 4.82 -7.37
N ALA A 242 -6.22 4.80 -8.64
CA ALA A 242 -5.47 4.12 -9.70
C ALA A 242 -4.04 4.66 -9.83
N GLY A 243 -3.88 5.99 -9.80
CA GLY A 243 -2.55 6.60 -9.84
C GLY A 243 -1.71 6.30 -8.60
N PHE A 244 -2.25 6.58 -7.41
CA PHE A 244 -1.52 6.43 -6.16
C PHE A 244 -1.21 4.98 -5.79
N LEU A 245 -2.02 4.02 -6.22
CA LEU A 245 -1.81 2.60 -5.93
C LEU A 245 -0.82 1.92 -6.86
N TYR A 246 -0.46 2.52 -8.00
CA TYR A 246 0.47 1.92 -8.95
C TYR A 246 1.87 1.65 -8.34
N ILE A 247 2.45 2.65 -7.69
CA ILE A 247 3.77 2.56 -7.05
C ILE A 247 3.78 1.51 -5.90
N PRO A 248 2.87 1.55 -4.92
CA PRO A 248 2.84 0.55 -3.86
C PRO A 248 2.54 -0.86 -4.39
N ALA A 249 1.66 -1.01 -5.39
CA ALA A 249 1.40 -2.30 -6.02
C ALA A 249 2.64 -2.88 -6.71
N GLY A 250 3.41 -2.04 -7.42
CA GLY A 250 4.68 -2.46 -8.04
C GLY A 250 5.74 -2.90 -7.01
N LYS A 251 5.88 -2.15 -5.90
CA LYS A 251 6.77 -2.54 -4.79
C LYS A 251 6.31 -3.85 -4.14
N ASN A 252 5.00 -4.02 -3.96
CA ASN A 252 4.44 -5.26 -3.40
C ASN A 252 4.69 -6.46 -4.33
N ALA A 253 4.56 -6.29 -5.65
CA ALA A 253 4.88 -7.33 -6.62
C ALA A 253 6.37 -7.73 -6.56
N ARG A 254 7.29 -6.77 -6.42
CA ARG A 254 8.72 -7.06 -6.22
C ARG A 254 8.96 -7.85 -4.94
N SER A 255 8.39 -7.40 -3.83
CA SER A 255 8.47 -8.09 -2.53
C SER A 255 7.92 -9.52 -2.63
N PHE A 256 6.78 -9.71 -3.29
CA PHE A 256 6.18 -11.03 -3.51
C PHE A 256 7.10 -11.92 -4.35
N TRP A 257 7.63 -11.42 -5.47
CA TRP A 257 8.52 -12.18 -6.35
C TRP A 257 9.78 -12.65 -5.61
N ILE A 258 10.42 -11.77 -4.85
CA ILE A 258 11.62 -12.10 -4.04
C ILE A 258 11.30 -13.16 -2.97
N GLY A 259 10.12 -13.08 -2.35
CA GLY A 259 9.71 -14.00 -1.29
C GLY A 259 9.22 -15.37 -1.77
N THR A 260 8.83 -15.50 -3.05
CA THR A 260 8.17 -16.70 -3.58
C THR A 260 8.93 -17.41 -4.69
N ASP A 261 9.58 -16.67 -5.61
CA ASP A 261 10.22 -17.17 -6.82
C ASP A 261 11.77 -17.16 -6.70
N GLN A 262 12.31 -17.79 -5.64
CA GLN A 262 13.76 -18.02 -5.46
C GLN A 262 14.30 -19.14 -6.37
N ILE A 263 13.99 -19.12 -7.67
CA ILE A 263 14.11 -20.33 -8.50
C ILE A 263 15.56 -20.80 -8.73
N ARG A 264 16.63 -20.04 -8.42
CA ARG A 264 18.01 -20.56 -8.62
C ARG A 264 19.09 -20.13 -7.63
N SER A 265 18.92 -19.02 -6.91
CA SER A 265 19.90 -18.57 -5.92
C SER A 265 19.43 -18.97 -4.52
N ASN A 266 19.93 -20.09 -4.00
CA ASN A 266 19.68 -20.57 -2.64
C ASN A 266 20.42 -19.67 -1.61
N LEU A 267 20.09 -18.39 -1.61
CA LEU A 267 20.60 -17.42 -0.65
C LEU A 267 19.80 -17.60 0.64
N ALA A 268 20.36 -18.39 1.56
CA ALA A 268 19.78 -18.62 2.88
C ALA A 268 19.42 -17.31 3.62
N MET A 269 20.08 -16.20 3.27
CA MET A 269 19.84 -14.88 3.85
C MET A 269 18.53 -14.21 3.38
N ILE A 270 17.99 -14.57 2.22
CA ILE A 270 16.78 -13.98 1.61
C ILE A 270 15.54 -14.87 1.88
N TYR A 271 15.73 -16.11 2.32
CA TYR A 271 14.66 -17.08 2.53
C TYR A 271 13.58 -16.55 3.49
N CYS A 272 12.36 -16.39 2.95
CA CYS A 272 11.15 -16.20 3.73
C CYS A 272 10.69 -17.59 4.16
N GLY A 273 10.80 -17.92 5.45
CA GLY A 273 10.37 -19.22 5.96
C GLY A 273 8.98 -19.63 5.45
N TRP A 274 8.69 -20.94 5.46
CA TRP A 274 7.46 -21.50 4.86
C TRP A 274 6.19 -20.73 5.24
N PHE A 275 6.04 -20.34 6.51
CA PHE A 275 4.91 -19.56 7.00
C PHE A 275 4.74 -18.20 6.29
N GLY A 276 5.83 -17.44 6.13
CA GLY A 276 5.78 -16.14 5.45
C GLY A 276 5.44 -16.29 3.97
N ARG A 277 5.96 -17.33 3.31
CA ARG A 277 5.63 -17.65 1.92
C ARG A 277 4.16 -18.03 1.74
N MET A 278 3.59 -18.82 2.66
CA MET A 278 2.16 -19.16 2.65
C MET A 278 1.28 -17.92 2.80
N ILE A 279 1.64 -16.99 3.70
CA ILE A 279 0.91 -15.72 3.86
C ILE A 279 0.97 -14.88 2.58
N LEU A 280 2.13 -14.79 1.92
CA LEU A 280 2.26 -14.05 0.67
C LEU A 280 1.36 -14.61 -0.43
N TYR A 281 1.35 -15.94 -0.64
CA TYR A 281 0.46 -16.58 -1.60
C TYR A 281 -1.01 -16.41 -1.25
N ALA A 282 -1.38 -16.64 0.02
CA ALA A 282 -2.76 -16.48 0.48
C ALA A 282 -3.25 -15.05 0.25
N ASN A 283 -2.44 -14.05 0.58
CA ASN A 283 -2.77 -12.64 0.35
C ASN A 283 -2.97 -12.31 -1.14
N TYR A 284 -2.09 -12.80 -2.01
CA TYR A 284 -2.23 -12.57 -3.46
C TYR A 284 -3.47 -13.27 -4.03
N LEU A 285 -3.65 -14.56 -3.75
CA LEU A 285 -4.78 -15.35 -4.25
C LEU A 285 -6.11 -14.79 -3.75
N LEU A 286 -6.20 -14.44 -2.46
CA LEU A 286 -7.42 -13.90 -1.88
C LEU A 286 -7.76 -12.53 -2.45
N GLY A 287 -6.76 -11.67 -2.69
CA GLY A 287 -6.99 -10.36 -3.32
C GLY A 287 -7.49 -10.47 -4.77
N VAL A 288 -6.89 -11.37 -5.57
CA VAL A 288 -7.37 -11.65 -6.94
C VAL A 288 -8.77 -12.25 -6.91
N PHE A 289 -9.02 -13.23 -6.04
CA PHE A 289 -10.33 -13.86 -5.90
C PHE A 289 -11.40 -12.84 -5.48
N ALA A 290 -11.13 -12.03 -4.46
CA ALA A 290 -12.03 -10.98 -3.99
C ALA A 290 -12.32 -9.93 -5.08
N ALA A 291 -11.35 -9.60 -5.94
CA ALA A 291 -11.54 -8.70 -7.06
C ALA A 291 -12.47 -9.29 -8.14
N LEU A 292 -12.34 -10.59 -8.44
CA LEU A 292 -13.11 -11.29 -9.48
C LEU A 292 -14.57 -11.53 -9.10
N LEU A 293 -14.89 -11.68 -7.81
CA LEU A 293 -16.26 -11.99 -7.35
C LEU A 293 -17.32 -10.93 -7.71
N TRP A 294 -16.90 -9.71 -8.03
CA TRP A 294 -17.77 -8.58 -8.39
C TRP A 294 -17.93 -8.41 -9.90
N ILE A 295 -17.27 -9.25 -10.69
CA ILE A 295 -17.36 -9.27 -12.15
C ILE A 295 -18.44 -10.29 -12.54
N ASN A 296 -19.47 -9.84 -13.25
CA ASN A 296 -20.69 -10.61 -13.54
C ASN A 296 -20.46 -12.04 -14.06
N PRO A 297 -19.61 -12.29 -15.08
CA PRO A 297 -19.35 -13.65 -15.55
C PRO A 297 -18.75 -14.57 -14.49
N PHE A 298 -17.93 -14.06 -13.57
CA PHE A 298 -17.37 -14.87 -12.48
C PHE A 298 -18.35 -15.06 -11.33
N ALA A 299 -19.19 -14.07 -11.08
CA ALA A 299 -20.25 -14.15 -10.09
C ALA A 299 -21.32 -15.18 -10.48
N GLN A 300 -21.72 -15.19 -11.77
CA GLN A 300 -22.75 -16.10 -12.31
C GLN A 300 -22.35 -17.59 -12.23
N ILE A 301 -21.05 -17.90 -12.17
CA ILE A 301 -20.55 -19.26 -11.93
C ILE A 301 -20.87 -19.73 -10.49
N LEU A 302 -21.00 -18.80 -9.54
CA LEU A 302 -21.10 -19.11 -8.11
C LEU A 302 -22.50 -18.98 -7.52
N TYR A 303 -23.40 -18.21 -8.13
CA TYR A 303 -24.79 -18.13 -7.66
C TYR A 303 -25.75 -18.74 -8.69
N SER A 304 -26.75 -19.49 -8.20
CA SER A 304 -27.74 -20.13 -9.06
C SER A 304 -28.82 -19.14 -9.45
N LYS A 305 -28.90 -18.78 -10.74
CA LYS A 305 -29.99 -17.96 -11.29
C LYS A 305 -31.33 -18.74 -11.37
N ASN A 306 -31.33 -20.03 -11.04
CA ASN A 306 -32.44 -20.96 -11.29
C ASN A 306 -33.45 -21.10 -10.15
N ALA A 307 -33.24 -20.51 -8.97
CA ALA A 307 -34.18 -20.68 -7.85
C ALA A 307 -35.52 -19.95 -8.05
N ASN A 308 -35.55 -18.85 -8.84
CA ASN A 308 -36.75 -18.03 -9.01
C ASN A 308 -37.60 -18.37 -10.24
N TYR A 309 -37.16 -19.30 -11.11
CA TYR A 309 -37.94 -19.74 -12.28
C TYR A 309 -38.60 -21.12 -12.10
N SER A 310 -38.59 -21.69 -10.89
CA SER A 310 -39.25 -22.99 -10.62
C SER A 310 -40.78 -22.92 -10.52
N TYR A 311 -41.40 -21.74 -10.66
CA TYR A 311 -42.85 -21.56 -10.72
C TYR A 311 -43.26 -20.95 -12.07
N GLY A 312 -42.90 -21.59 -13.17
CA GLY A 312 -43.27 -21.07 -14.49
C GLY A 312 -42.82 -21.89 -15.67
N MET A 313 -43.60 -22.93 -15.97
CA MET A 313 -43.96 -23.34 -17.33
C MET A 313 -42.88 -24.00 -18.22
N TYR A 314 -43.21 -25.23 -18.64
CA TYR A 314 -42.67 -25.98 -19.77
C TYR A 314 -42.42 -25.09 -21.01
N SER A 315 -41.18 -25.04 -21.50
CA SER A 315 -40.95 -24.91 -22.95
C SER A 315 -39.64 -25.59 -23.36
N ASN A 316 -39.77 -26.45 -24.36
CA ASN A 316 -38.71 -27.22 -25.00
C ASN A 316 -37.71 -26.30 -25.70
N GLY A 317 -36.42 -26.48 -25.42
CA GLY A 317 -35.33 -25.88 -26.19
C GLY A 317 -33.99 -26.43 -25.72
N SER A 318 -33.39 -27.31 -26.52
CA SER A 318 -32.13 -28.02 -26.26
C SER A 318 -30.89 -27.11 -26.39
N VAL A 319 -30.88 -25.99 -25.67
CA VAL A 319 -29.74 -25.04 -25.62
C VAL A 319 -29.13 -24.95 -24.20
N GLY A 320 -29.69 -25.64 -23.20
CA GLY A 320 -29.41 -25.35 -21.79
C GLY A 320 -28.55 -26.33 -20.99
N GLU A 321 -27.93 -27.36 -21.57
CA GLU A 321 -27.18 -28.35 -20.75
C GLU A 321 -25.79 -27.86 -20.29
N ALA A 322 -25.10 -27.04 -21.08
CA ALA A 322 -23.83 -26.44 -20.68
C ALA A 322 -24.02 -25.30 -19.66
N GLU A 323 -25.12 -24.55 -19.74
CA GLU A 323 -25.49 -23.54 -18.73
C GLU A 323 -26.03 -24.18 -17.44
N MET A 324 -26.64 -25.37 -17.51
CA MET A 324 -27.07 -26.14 -16.33
C MET A 324 -25.92 -26.67 -15.47
N LEU A 325 -24.75 -26.92 -16.05
CA LEU A 325 -23.59 -27.50 -15.34
C LEU A 325 -22.72 -26.46 -14.61
N VAL A 326 -22.83 -25.18 -14.96
CA VAL A 326 -21.95 -24.11 -14.43
C VAL A 326 -22.54 -23.41 -13.20
N GLY A 327 -23.81 -23.62 -12.87
CA GLY A 327 -24.50 -22.97 -11.75
C GLY A 327 -24.62 -23.79 -10.45
N ASN A 328 -23.70 -24.72 -10.19
CA ASN A 328 -23.89 -25.76 -9.16
C ASN A 328 -23.29 -25.43 -7.77
N VAL A 329 -22.89 -24.18 -7.52
CA VAL A 329 -22.36 -23.74 -6.21
C VAL A 329 -23.40 -22.92 -5.42
N GLY A 330 -24.67 -23.33 -5.44
CA GLY A 330 -25.60 -23.33 -4.30
C GLY A 330 -25.83 -22.10 -3.39
N PHE A 331 -25.28 -20.90 -3.64
CA PHE A 331 -25.53 -19.74 -2.78
C PHE A 331 -26.83 -19.04 -3.16
N THR A 332 -27.63 -18.69 -2.15
CA THR A 332 -28.73 -17.72 -2.29
C THR A 332 -28.15 -16.32 -2.53
N GLU A 333 -28.90 -15.41 -3.16
CA GLU A 333 -28.44 -14.05 -3.47
C GLU A 333 -27.97 -13.29 -2.20
N SER A 334 -28.68 -13.46 -1.08
CA SER A 334 -28.30 -12.86 0.20
C SER A 334 -27.03 -13.46 0.79
N ASP A 335 -26.83 -14.77 0.67
CA ASP A 335 -25.65 -15.44 1.21
C ASP A 335 -24.42 -15.17 0.36
N PHE A 336 -24.60 -15.05 -0.96
CA PHE A 336 -23.55 -14.67 -1.89
C PHE A 336 -23.06 -13.24 -1.65
N ASN A 337 -23.97 -12.29 -1.38
CA ASN A 337 -23.59 -10.92 -1.04
C ASN A 337 -22.82 -10.86 0.29
N LYS A 338 -23.24 -11.63 1.32
CA LYS A 338 -22.46 -11.77 2.57
C LYS A 338 -21.08 -12.39 2.31
N PHE A 339 -21.01 -13.40 1.45
CA PHE A 339 -19.75 -14.05 1.07
C PHE A 339 -18.78 -13.08 0.37
N ARG A 340 -19.26 -12.26 -0.56
CA ARG A 340 -18.46 -11.21 -1.22
C ARG A 340 -17.88 -10.21 -0.23
N LEU A 341 -18.71 -9.74 0.71
CA LEU A 341 -18.29 -8.83 1.77
C LEU A 341 -17.24 -9.49 2.70
N CYS A 342 -17.45 -10.76 3.05
CA CYS A 342 -16.50 -11.54 3.83
C CYS A 342 -15.15 -11.67 3.10
N CYS A 343 -15.16 -11.92 1.78
CA CYS A 343 -13.93 -12.00 0.98
C CYS A 343 -13.16 -10.67 0.95
N LEU A 344 -13.86 -9.53 0.83
CA LEU A 344 -13.23 -8.20 0.92
C LEU A 344 -12.63 -7.95 2.31
N LEU A 345 -13.35 -8.31 3.38
CA LEU A 345 -12.88 -8.21 4.76
C LEU A 345 -11.62 -9.04 4.97
N LEU A 346 -11.65 -10.33 4.58
CA LEU A 346 -10.52 -11.23 4.70
C LEU A 346 -9.33 -10.73 3.86
N SER A 347 -9.56 -10.20 2.65
CA SER A 347 -8.50 -9.60 1.84
C SER A 347 -7.79 -8.46 2.57
N GLY A 348 -8.54 -7.55 3.22
CA GLY A 348 -7.95 -6.47 4.02
C GLY A 348 -7.13 -7.00 5.22
N ILE A 349 -7.62 -8.01 5.92
CA ILE A 349 -6.92 -8.62 7.06
C ILE A 349 -5.64 -9.33 6.60
N PHE A 350 -5.71 -10.13 5.54
CA PHE A 350 -4.54 -10.84 5.01
C PHE A 350 -3.47 -9.87 4.49
N GLN A 351 -3.86 -8.72 3.93
CA GLN A 351 -2.92 -7.67 3.54
C GLN A 351 -2.19 -7.06 4.76
N ILE A 352 -2.88 -6.88 5.90
CA ILE A 352 -2.25 -6.46 7.16
C ILE A 352 -1.29 -7.54 7.68
N LEU A 353 -1.69 -8.81 7.66
CA LEU A 353 -0.82 -9.93 8.07
C LEU A 353 0.41 -10.06 7.17
N ALA A 354 0.25 -9.80 5.87
CA ALA A 354 1.31 -9.83 4.87
C ALA A 354 2.24 -8.60 4.93
N LEU A 355 1.89 -7.54 5.68
CA LEU A 355 2.68 -6.32 5.78
C LEU A 355 4.12 -6.62 6.24
N ARG A 356 4.28 -7.40 7.32
CA ARG A 356 5.59 -7.73 7.88
C ARG A 356 6.49 -8.51 6.90
N PRO A 357 6.05 -9.64 6.31
CA PRO A 357 6.88 -10.33 5.31
C PRO A 357 7.14 -9.47 4.07
N ASN A 358 6.18 -8.66 3.61
CA ASN A 358 6.39 -7.75 2.46
C ASN A 358 7.47 -6.70 2.71
N VAL A 359 7.49 -6.11 3.91
CA VAL A 359 8.52 -5.13 4.30
C VAL A 359 9.89 -5.82 4.44
N GLN A 360 9.95 -7.03 4.98
CA GLN A 360 11.20 -7.79 5.02
C GLN A 360 11.73 -8.08 3.60
N MET A 361 10.87 -8.49 2.67
CA MET A 361 11.27 -8.74 1.29
C MET A 361 11.72 -7.46 0.57
N TYR A 362 11.09 -6.33 0.87
CA TYR A 362 11.54 -5.03 0.38
C TYR A 362 12.97 -4.70 0.85
N LEU A 363 13.29 -4.94 2.13
CA LEU A 363 14.65 -4.76 2.63
C LEU A 363 15.64 -5.75 2.01
N ASN A 364 15.20 -6.97 1.76
CA ASN A 364 15.99 -8.00 1.09
C ASN A 364 16.27 -7.64 -0.39
N GLU A 365 15.46 -6.80 -1.04
CA GLU A 365 15.73 -6.30 -2.40
C GLU A 365 17.09 -5.59 -2.46
N ALA A 366 17.41 -4.78 -1.45
CA ALA A 366 18.69 -4.09 -1.37
C ALA A 366 19.85 -5.08 -1.26
N LEU A 367 19.71 -6.13 -0.44
CA LEU A 367 20.69 -7.20 -0.32
C LEU A 367 20.86 -7.97 -1.64
N LEU A 368 19.76 -8.29 -2.32
CA LEU A 368 19.80 -8.98 -3.61
C LEU A 368 20.56 -8.14 -4.65
N SER A 369 20.30 -6.84 -4.70
CA SER A 369 21.00 -5.94 -5.62
C SER A 369 22.49 -5.79 -5.30
N TRP A 370 22.85 -5.82 -4.03
CA TRP A 370 24.24 -5.86 -3.58
C TRP A 370 24.91 -7.17 -4.03
N TYR A 371 24.27 -8.32 -3.81
CA TYR A 371 24.77 -9.64 -4.20
C TYR A 371 24.93 -9.76 -5.73
N GLN A 372 23.92 -9.34 -6.49
CA GLN A 372 23.98 -9.35 -7.95
C GLN A 372 25.14 -8.51 -8.46
N ARG A 373 25.37 -7.31 -7.91
CA ARG A 373 26.46 -6.43 -8.37
C ARG A 373 27.84 -6.93 -7.97
N LEU A 374 27.93 -7.58 -6.81
CA LEU A 374 29.15 -8.23 -6.36
C LEU A 374 29.62 -9.32 -7.34
N HIS A 375 28.67 -10.10 -7.89
CA HIS A 375 28.97 -11.26 -8.72
C HIS A 375 28.78 -11.06 -10.23
N ALA A 376 28.08 -10.00 -10.68
CA ALA A 376 27.78 -9.79 -12.10
C ALA A 376 28.91 -9.11 -12.89
N SER A 377 29.89 -8.49 -12.24
CA SER A 377 30.90 -7.68 -12.93
C SER A 377 32.30 -7.91 -12.38
N LYS A 378 33.30 -7.73 -13.26
CA LYS A 378 34.73 -7.83 -12.90
C LYS A 378 35.20 -6.71 -11.98
N ILE A 379 34.50 -5.56 -11.97
CA ILE A 379 34.73 -4.42 -11.07
C ILE A 379 33.36 -4.06 -10.47
N PRO A 380 33.04 -4.54 -9.26
CA PRO A 380 31.74 -4.29 -8.66
C PRO A 380 31.61 -2.82 -8.23
N ASP A 381 30.53 -2.18 -8.67
CA ASP A 381 30.14 -0.85 -8.22
C ASP A 381 29.43 -0.94 -6.85
N LEU A 382 30.26 -0.97 -5.80
CA LEU A 382 29.80 -1.03 -4.42
C LEU A 382 29.14 0.28 -3.95
N ASP A 383 29.50 1.43 -4.52
CA ASP A 383 28.97 2.73 -4.09
C ASP A 383 27.49 2.88 -4.42
N PHE A 384 27.06 2.39 -5.59
CA PHE A 384 25.63 2.32 -5.89
C PHE A 384 24.90 1.37 -4.94
N SER A 385 25.47 0.19 -4.65
CA SER A 385 24.81 -0.78 -3.76
C SER A 385 24.66 -0.21 -2.34
N ARG A 386 25.66 0.55 -1.86
CA ARG A 386 25.61 1.30 -0.61
C ARG A 386 24.49 2.32 -0.63
N ALA A 387 24.41 3.13 -1.69
CA ALA A 387 23.35 4.12 -1.85
C ALA A 387 21.96 3.47 -1.86
N LYS A 388 21.81 2.32 -2.54
CA LYS A 388 20.54 1.59 -2.59
C LYS A 388 20.14 1.04 -1.22
N VAL A 389 21.08 0.43 -0.48
CA VAL A 389 20.85 -0.07 0.90
C VAL A 389 20.49 1.07 1.85
N PHE A 390 21.20 2.20 1.76
CA PHE A 390 20.88 3.39 2.55
C PHE A 390 19.47 3.92 2.23
N LEU A 391 19.09 4.00 0.95
CA LEU A 391 17.78 4.48 0.53
C LEU A 391 16.64 3.58 1.04
N HIS A 392 16.80 2.25 0.95
CA HIS A 392 15.80 1.30 1.46
C HIS A 392 15.62 1.41 2.97
N ASN A 393 16.71 1.67 3.69
CA ASN A 393 16.66 1.86 5.14
C ASN A 393 16.04 3.21 5.51
N HIS A 394 16.41 4.29 4.81
CA HIS A 394 15.94 5.65 5.06
C HIS A 394 14.43 5.80 4.78
N TYR A 395 13.93 5.21 3.69
CA TYR A 395 12.52 5.27 3.27
C TYR A 395 11.69 4.06 3.73
N LEU A 396 12.15 3.31 4.74
CA LEU A 396 11.42 2.14 5.26
C LEU A 396 9.99 2.48 5.68
N CYS A 397 9.82 3.50 6.53
CA CYS A 397 8.49 3.85 7.04
C CYS A 397 7.55 4.38 5.94
N LEU A 398 8.10 4.96 4.87
CA LEU A 398 7.34 5.33 3.69
C LEU A 398 6.75 4.10 2.99
N VAL A 399 7.55 3.04 2.83
CA VAL A 399 7.07 1.78 2.23
C VAL A 399 6.07 1.07 3.13
N VAL A 400 6.29 1.11 4.45
CA VAL A 400 5.31 0.60 5.42
C VAL A 400 3.97 1.33 5.28
N LEU A 401 3.98 2.66 5.21
CA LEU A 401 2.77 3.46 4.96
C LEU A 401 2.09 3.08 3.65
N GLN A 402 2.85 2.86 2.58
CA GLN A 402 2.34 2.43 1.28
C GLN A 402 1.62 1.09 1.34
N PHE A 403 2.21 0.09 1.99
CA PHE A 403 1.61 -1.23 2.13
C PHE A 403 0.46 -1.25 3.15
N PHE A 404 0.50 -0.40 4.17
CA PHE A 404 -0.55 -0.29 5.19
C PHE A 404 -1.76 0.52 4.70
N ALA A 405 -1.57 1.51 3.83
CA ALA A 405 -2.66 2.34 3.33
C ALA A 405 -3.71 1.53 2.55
N VAL A 406 -3.28 0.59 1.70
CA VAL A 406 -4.20 -0.24 0.89
C VAL A 406 -5.22 -1.01 1.75
N PRO A 407 -4.82 -1.87 2.71
CA PRO A 407 -5.78 -2.60 3.53
C PRO A 407 -6.63 -1.70 4.40
N VAL A 408 -6.07 -0.62 4.95
CA VAL A 408 -6.83 0.31 5.79
C VAL A 408 -7.92 1.01 5.00
N LEU A 409 -7.63 1.47 3.78
CA LEU A 409 -8.64 2.08 2.93
C LEU A 409 -9.76 1.09 2.61
N VAL A 410 -9.41 -0.16 2.25
CA VAL A 410 -10.40 -1.22 1.98
C VAL A 410 -11.27 -1.49 3.20
N LEU A 411 -10.67 -1.68 4.38
CA LEU A 411 -11.42 -1.99 5.61
C LEU A 411 -12.30 -0.82 6.05
N LEU A 412 -11.82 0.43 5.96
CA LEU A 412 -12.61 1.60 6.34
C LEU A 412 -13.76 1.87 5.37
N CYS A 413 -13.53 1.73 4.06
CA CYS A 413 -14.58 1.82 3.05
C CYS A 413 -15.63 0.71 3.25
N LEU A 414 -15.19 -0.52 3.54
CA LEU A 414 -16.08 -1.63 3.86
C LEU A 414 -16.87 -1.36 5.14
N SER A 415 -16.22 -0.88 6.21
CA SER A 415 -16.87 -0.50 7.47
C SER A 415 -17.95 0.55 7.26
N LEU A 416 -17.67 1.61 6.48
CA LEU A 416 -18.67 2.63 6.18
C LEU A 416 -19.88 2.07 5.40
N SER A 417 -19.66 1.09 4.52
CA SER A 417 -20.74 0.47 3.75
C SER A 417 -21.72 -0.36 4.59
N GLN A 418 -21.30 -0.83 5.77
CA GLN A 418 -22.15 -1.64 6.66
C GLN A 418 -23.04 -0.79 7.57
N ILE A 419 -22.79 0.51 7.70
CA ILE A 419 -23.56 1.37 8.61
C ILE A 419 -24.94 1.66 8.01
N ASP A 420 -26.00 1.45 8.81
CA ASP A 420 -27.39 1.58 8.37
C ASP A 420 -27.70 2.96 7.76
N GLY A 421 -28.31 2.95 6.57
CA GLY A 421 -28.67 4.14 5.80
C GLY A 421 -29.64 5.08 6.52
N ASP A 422 -30.47 4.58 7.45
CA ASP A 422 -31.39 5.42 8.24
C ASP A 422 -30.67 6.34 9.24
N SER A 423 -29.43 6.01 9.62
CA SER A 423 -28.59 6.91 10.41
C SER A 423 -28.17 8.12 9.59
N PHE A 424 -27.87 7.93 8.29
CA PHE A 424 -27.45 8.99 7.38
C PHE A 424 -28.59 9.95 7.01
N LYS A 425 -29.86 9.49 6.96
CA LYS A 425 -31.03 10.31 6.61
C LYS A 425 -31.25 11.47 7.59
N LYS A 426 -30.76 11.31 8.83
CA LYS A 426 -30.92 12.26 9.93
C LYS A 426 -29.79 13.31 9.99
N PHE A 427 -28.76 13.20 9.15
CA PHE A 427 -27.69 14.21 9.03
C PHE A 427 -28.06 15.28 7.99
N HIS A 428 -28.99 16.18 8.34
CA HIS A 428 -29.40 17.28 7.45
C HIS A 428 -28.22 18.16 6.97
N LEU A 429 -27.16 18.30 7.77
CA LEU A 429 -26.02 19.21 7.47
C LEU A 429 -25.17 18.82 6.24
N TRP A 430 -25.16 17.56 5.82
CA TRP A 430 -24.41 17.07 4.64
C TRP A 430 -25.33 16.54 3.54
N CYS A 431 -26.58 16.17 3.88
CA CYS A 431 -27.61 15.69 2.95
C CYS A 431 -28.13 16.76 1.98
N ASP A 432 -27.96 18.05 2.27
CA ASP A 432 -28.47 19.13 1.42
C ASP A 432 -27.70 19.27 0.08
N PHE A 433 -26.52 18.65 -0.04
CA PHE A 433 -25.69 18.71 -1.26
C PHE A 433 -25.67 17.41 -2.09
N ILE A 434 -25.96 16.24 -1.50
CA ILE A 434 -25.96 14.92 -2.18
C ILE A 434 -26.97 14.01 -1.45
N PRO A 435 -27.80 13.21 -2.14
CA PRO A 435 -28.66 12.20 -1.50
C PRO A 435 -27.83 11.14 -0.74
N CYS A 436 -27.51 11.41 0.52
CA CYS A 436 -26.36 10.84 1.24
C CYS A 436 -26.42 9.35 1.62
N THR A 437 -27.55 8.66 1.56
CA THR A 437 -27.69 7.39 2.31
C THR A 437 -27.42 6.14 1.48
N ALA A 438 -28.09 6.01 0.33
CA ALA A 438 -27.76 4.99 -0.67
C ALA A 438 -26.40 5.30 -1.33
N PHE A 439 -26.15 6.58 -1.60
CA PHE A 439 -24.89 7.07 -2.18
C PHE A 439 -23.67 6.63 -1.36
N VAL A 440 -23.63 6.92 -0.06
CA VAL A 440 -22.45 6.59 0.75
C VAL A 440 -22.25 5.08 0.82
N LYS A 441 -23.32 4.30 0.97
CA LYS A 441 -23.23 2.83 1.05
C LYS A 441 -22.70 2.20 -0.23
N GLU A 442 -23.29 2.54 -1.37
CA GLU A 442 -22.90 1.98 -2.68
C GLU A 442 -21.52 2.47 -3.10
N VAL A 443 -21.23 3.77 -2.96
CA VAL A 443 -19.94 4.34 -3.33
C VAL A 443 -18.83 3.79 -2.44
N THR A 444 -19.01 3.71 -1.12
CA THR A 444 -17.93 3.19 -0.24
C THR A 444 -17.65 1.71 -0.50
N LEU A 445 -18.67 0.89 -0.74
CA LEU A 445 -18.49 -0.51 -1.12
C LEU A 445 -17.77 -0.66 -2.47
N PHE A 446 -18.20 0.13 -3.47
CA PHE A 446 -17.57 0.17 -4.77
C PHE A 446 -16.10 0.61 -4.67
N MET A 447 -15.79 1.63 -3.88
CA MET A 447 -14.42 2.09 -3.67
C MET A 447 -13.55 1.04 -2.97
N ALA A 448 -14.10 0.30 -1.99
CA ALA A 448 -13.39 -0.81 -1.36
C ALA A 448 -13.01 -1.89 -2.39
N TRP A 449 -13.96 -2.28 -3.24
CA TRP A 449 -13.70 -3.22 -4.33
C TRP A 449 -12.70 -2.65 -5.35
N TRP A 450 -12.85 -1.40 -5.78
CA TRP A 450 -11.98 -0.74 -6.76
C TRP A 450 -10.52 -0.73 -6.31
N ILE A 451 -10.27 -0.42 -5.03
CA ILE A 451 -8.92 -0.43 -4.46
C ILE A 451 -8.30 -1.83 -4.52
N VAL A 452 -9.06 -2.87 -4.17
CA VAL A 452 -8.60 -4.27 -4.26
C VAL A 452 -8.36 -4.68 -5.71
N PHE A 453 -9.29 -4.34 -6.62
CA PHE A 453 -9.22 -4.65 -8.04
C PHE A 453 -7.98 -4.03 -8.71
N VAL A 454 -7.78 -2.73 -8.53
CA VAL A 454 -6.62 -1.99 -9.06
C VAL A 454 -5.31 -2.55 -8.50
N TRP A 455 -5.25 -2.79 -7.20
CA TRP A 455 -4.06 -3.37 -6.57
C TRP A 455 -3.77 -4.78 -7.12
N ALA A 456 -4.79 -5.63 -7.27
CA ALA A 456 -4.65 -6.98 -7.81
C ALA A 456 -4.24 -6.96 -9.30
N ALA A 457 -4.79 -6.05 -10.09
CA ALA A 457 -4.46 -5.89 -11.51
C ALA A 457 -3.00 -5.45 -11.70
N PHE A 458 -2.56 -4.42 -10.97
CA PHE A 458 -1.17 -3.93 -11.06
C PHE A 458 -0.15 -4.93 -10.53
N THR A 459 -0.46 -5.60 -9.41
CA THR A 459 0.43 -6.63 -8.86
C THR A 459 0.55 -7.80 -9.84
N SER A 460 -0.55 -8.30 -10.39
CA SER A 460 -0.54 -9.40 -11.37
C SER A 460 0.19 -9.04 -12.65
N THR A 461 -0.06 -7.85 -13.19
CA THR A 461 0.63 -7.35 -14.39
C THR A 461 2.13 -7.22 -14.15
N SER A 462 2.53 -6.68 -13.01
CA SER A 462 3.95 -6.54 -12.65
C SER A 462 4.61 -7.91 -12.48
N LEU A 463 3.96 -8.87 -11.82
CA LEU A 463 4.46 -10.23 -11.65
C LEU A 463 4.61 -10.96 -12.99
N PHE A 464 3.65 -10.79 -13.90
CA PHE A 464 3.73 -11.33 -15.25
C PHE A 464 4.98 -10.81 -15.99
N PHE A 465 5.24 -9.50 -15.94
CA PHE A 465 6.45 -8.93 -16.56
C PHE A 465 7.75 -9.36 -15.88
N TYR A 466 7.76 -9.58 -14.56
CA TYR A 466 8.92 -10.16 -13.87
C TYR A 466 9.19 -11.60 -14.31
N ARG A 467 8.14 -12.42 -14.46
CA ARG A 467 8.26 -13.81 -14.90
C ARG A 467 8.64 -13.95 -16.37
N TRP A 468 8.21 -13.02 -17.20
CA TRP A 468 8.61 -12.97 -18.61
C TRP A 468 10.05 -12.43 -18.81
N GLY A 469 10.67 -11.89 -17.75
CA GLY A 469 12.05 -11.37 -17.82
C GLY A 469 12.18 -9.99 -18.49
N THR A 470 11.06 -9.29 -18.73
CA THR A 470 11.06 -7.93 -19.26
C THR A 470 11.43 -6.90 -18.18
N LEU A 471 11.03 -7.15 -16.93
CA LEU A 471 11.40 -6.33 -15.78
C LEU A 471 12.55 -6.96 -14.99
N TYR A 472 13.60 -6.18 -14.77
CA TYR A 472 14.74 -6.57 -13.94
C TYR A 472 14.65 -5.93 -12.56
N VAL A 473 14.97 -6.71 -11.52
CA VAL A 473 15.17 -6.19 -10.16
C VAL A 473 16.56 -5.54 -10.11
N SER A 474 16.68 -4.27 -10.52
CA SER A 474 17.93 -3.48 -10.42
C SER A 474 17.72 -2.14 -9.72
#